data_AF-A0A498CIN1-F1
#
_entry.id   AF-A0A498CIN1-F1
#
_cell.length_a   1.000
_cell.length_b   1.000
_cell.length_c   1.000
_cell.angle_alpha   90.00
_cell.angle_beta   90.00
_cell.angle_gamma   90.00
#
_symmetry.space_group_name_H-M   'P 1'
#
loop_
_entity.id
_entity.type
_entity.pdbx_description
1 polymer ?
#
loop_
_entity_poly.entity_id
_entity_poly.type
_entity_poly.pdbx_seq_one_letter_code
_entity_poly.pdbx_strand_id
1 'polypeptide(L)'
;MRHLSLTYQSGLTRNRSLRDHMTTVVYDRGLVETAGRLDMSPSKLTEKLAGQDSGGKLRGMTIDELERYFAATKDFSPIHYLIEKYLTCPEAAQAEAMAELTKLVGQLSGALEKAGVKWP
;
A
#
# COMPACT_ATOMS: atom_id res chain seq x y z
N MET A 1 11.79 6.60 27.36
CA MET A 1 11.89 6.37 25.90
C MET A 1 10.72 5.48 25.49
N ARG A 2 9.90 5.89 24.51
CA ARG A 2 8.86 5.03 23.92
C ARG A 2 9.48 4.28 22.74
N HIS A 3 9.29 2.96 22.68
CA HIS A 3 9.65 2.12 21.54
C HIS A 3 8.42 1.90 20.66
N LEU A 4 8.63 1.83 19.35
CA LEU A 4 7.59 1.61 18.35
C LEU A 4 7.96 0.36 17.55
N SER A 5 7.12 -0.66 17.62
CA SER A 5 7.29 -1.88 16.83
C SER A 5 6.58 -1.71 15.50
N LEU A 6 7.33 -1.74 14.40
CA LEU A 6 6.80 -1.74 13.04
C LEU A 6 6.86 -3.17 12.49
N THR A 7 5.70 -3.71 12.14
CA THR A 7 5.66 -4.90 11.28
C THR A 7 5.70 -4.40 9.84
N TYR A 8 6.79 -4.69 9.13
CA TYR A 8 6.91 -4.35 7.72
C TYR A 8 6.05 -5.28 6.88
N GLN A 9 5.19 -4.70 6.04
CA GLN A 9 4.41 -5.42 5.05
C GLN A 9 4.93 -5.01 3.69
N SER A 10 5.61 -5.93 3.00
CA SER A 10 6.16 -5.68 1.68
C SER A 10 5.07 -5.58 0.61
N GLY A 11 5.33 -4.81 -0.45
CA GLY A 11 4.49 -4.75 -1.65
C GLY A 11 3.40 -3.69 -1.61
N LEU A 12 3.46 -2.71 -0.71
CA LEU A 12 2.54 -1.57 -0.71
C LEU A 12 2.89 -0.59 -1.84
N THR A 13 4.14 -0.56 -2.28
CA THR A 13 4.64 0.31 -3.36
C THR A 13 4.21 -0.09 -4.78
N ARG A 14 3.37 -1.12 -4.95
CA ARG A 14 2.76 -1.48 -6.25
C ARG A 14 1.95 -0.33 -6.87
N ASN A 15 1.44 0.58 -6.04
CA ASN A 15 0.65 1.73 -6.46
C ASN A 15 1.53 2.94 -6.78
N ARG A 16 1.16 3.70 -7.82
CA ARG A 16 2.02 4.77 -8.37
C ARG A 16 2.24 5.93 -7.39
N SER A 17 1.27 6.17 -6.52
CA SER A 17 1.30 7.22 -5.51
C SER A 17 0.58 6.82 -4.23
N LEU A 18 0.81 7.57 -3.15
CA LEU A 18 0.09 7.40 -1.87
C LEU A 18 -1.43 7.49 -2.08
N ARG A 19 -1.86 8.44 -2.92
CA ARG A 19 -3.26 8.65 -3.27
C ARG A 19 -3.88 7.44 -3.96
N ASP A 20 -3.13 6.84 -4.89
CA ASP A 20 -3.53 5.62 -5.61
C ASP A 20 -3.66 4.44 -4.64
N HIS A 21 -2.67 4.28 -3.74
CA HIS A 21 -2.73 3.28 -2.68
C HIS A 21 -3.95 3.44 -1.76
N MET A 22 -4.19 4.66 -1.27
CA MET A 22 -5.36 4.97 -0.45
C MET A 22 -6.66 4.69 -1.21
N THR A 23 -6.70 5.02 -2.50
CA THR A 23 -7.87 4.73 -3.34
C THR A 23 -8.15 3.22 -3.34
N THR A 24 -7.16 2.39 -3.67
CA THR A 24 -7.31 0.93 -3.65
C THR A 24 -7.80 0.42 -2.29
N VAL A 25 -7.19 0.86 -1.20
CA VAL A 25 -7.54 0.39 0.16
C VAL A 25 -8.94 0.82 0.57
N VAL A 26 -9.35 2.06 0.27
CA VAL A 26 -10.70 2.56 0.58
C VAL A 26 -11.76 1.79 -0.21
N TYR A 27 -11.51 1.48 -1.48
CA TYR A 27 -12.44 0.69 -2.29
C TYR A 27 -12.52 -0.77 -1.82
N ASP A 28 -11.39 -1.38 -1.45
CA ASP A 28 -11.32 -2.76 -0.95
C ASP A 28 -12.06 -2.92 0.39
N ARG A 29 -11.92 -1.94 1.30
CA ARG A 29 -12.58 -1.95 2.61
C ARG A 29 -14.03 -1.46 2.60
N GLY A 30 -14.43 -0.78 1.53
CA GLY A 30 -15.76 -0.20 1.39
C GLY A 30 -15.77 1.33 1.49
N LEU A 31 -16.08 1.98 0.37
CA LEU A 31 -16.15 3.43 0.23
C LEU A 31 -17.18 4.06 1.18
N VAL A 32 -18.38 3.48 1.26
CA VAL A 32 -19.50 4.05 2.03
C VAL A 32 -19.21 4.02 3.53
N GLU A 33 -18.68 2.90 4.03
CA GLU A 33 -18.30 2.76 5.43
C GLU A 33 -17.17 3.73 5.79
N THR A 34 -16.16 3.81 4.94
CA THR A 34 -15.03 4.72 5.16
C THR A 34 -15.49 6.18 5.15
N ALA A 35 -16.35 6.58 4.22
CA ALA A 35 -16.90 7.92 4.16
C ALA A 35 -17.70 8.26 5.43
N GLY A 36 -18.52 7.32 5.91
CA GLY A 36 -19.28 7.47 7.16
C GLY A 36 -18.39 7.68 8.38
N ARG A 37 -17.28 6.94 8.50
CA ARG A 37 -16.29 7.12 9.59
C ARG A 37 -15.61 8.50 9.56
N LEU A 38 -15.54 9.14 8.40
CA LEU A 38 -14.91 10.44 8.21
C LEU A 38 -15.90 11.61 8.22
N ASP A 39 -17.17 11.34 8.54
CA ASP A 39 -18.26 12.32 8.51
C ASP A 39 -18.35 13.06 7.15
N MET A 40 -18.23 12.28 6.06
CA MET A 40 -18.35 12.81 4.70
C MET A 40 -19.21 11.91 3.81
N SER A 41 -19.74 12.48 2.73
CA SER A 41 -20.44 11.70 1.72
C SER A 41 -19.48 10.83 0.90
N PRO A 42 -19.91 9.67 0.40
CA PRO A 42 -19.08 8.83 -0.47
C PRO A 42 -18.56 9.57 -1.70
N SER A 43 -19.39 10.44 -2.30
CA SER A 43 -18.98 11.28 -3.43
C SER A 43 -17.83 12.22 -3.08
N LYS A 44 -17.91 12.90 -1.93
CA LYS A 44 -16.86 13.82 -1.46
C LYS A 44 -15.56 13.09 -1.17
N LEU A 45 -15.62 11.87 -0.63
CA LEU A 45 -14.44 11.04 -0.43
C LEU A 45 -13.80 10.65 -1.76
N THR A 46 -14.61 10.25 -2.76
CA THR A 46 -14.12 9.93 -4.10
C THR A 46 -13.45 11.13 -4.77
N GLU A 47 -14.03 12.32 -4.71
CA GLU A 47 -13.41 13.55 -5.26
C GLU A 47 -12.04 13.82 -4.62
N LYS A 48 -11.94 13.66 -3.30
CA LYS A 48 -10.69 13.83 -2.55
C LYS A 48 -9.61 12.82 -2.94
N LEU A 49 -9.99 11.56 -3.13
CA LEU A 49 -9.10 10.49 -3.60
C LEU A 49 -8.74 10.66 -5.09
N ALA A 50 -9.65 11.19 -5.90
CA ALA A 50 -9.39 11.52 -7.30
C ALA A 50 -8.43 12.73 -7.44
N GLY A 51 -8.37 13.60 -6.42
CA GLY A 51 -7.58 14.83 -6.46
C GLY A 51 -8.29 15.98 -7.18
N GLN A 52 -9.54 15.77 -7.61
CA GLN A 52 -10.33 16.70 -8.38
C GLN A 52 -11.82 16.55 -8.04
N ASP A 53 -12.55 17.66 -8.08
CA ASP A 53 -14.01 17.62 -7.98
C ASP A 53 -14.68 17.29 -9.31
N SER A 54 -16.00 17.08 -9.26
CA SER A 54 -16.84 16.83 -10.44
C SER A 54 -16.79 17.97 -11.48
N GLY A 55 -16.34 19.16 -11.09
CA GLY A 55 -16.15 20.33 -11.96
C GLY A 55 -14.71 20.49 -12.47
N GLY A 56 -13.82 19.53 -12.22
CA GLY A 56 -12.42 19.55 -12.67
C GLY A 56 -11.49 20.46 -11.85
N LYS A 57 -11.95 21.03 -10.73
CA LYS A 57 -11.08 21.80 -9.84
C LYS A 57 -10.29 20.85 -8.96
N LEU A 58 -9.00 21.13 -8.79
CA LEU A 58 -8.14 20.35 -7.90
C LEU A 58 -8.63 20.46 -6.45
N ARG A 59 -9.13 19.35 -5.91
CA ARG A 59 -9.66 19.23 -4.55
C ARG A 59 -9.16 17.93 -3.91
N GLY A 60 -7.84 17.82 -3.77
CA GLY A 60 -7.23 16.70 -3.08
C GLY A 60 -7.56 16.65 -1.59
N MET A 61 -7.29 15.49 -1.00
CA MET A 61 -7.26 15.32 0.45
C MET A 61 -6.13 16.17 1.06
N THR A 62 -6.44 16.93 2.11
CA THR A 62 -5.41 17.69 2.85
C THR A 62 -4.68 16.79 3.84
N ILE A 63 -3.55 17.27 4.39
CA ILE A 63 -2.81 16.52 5.41
C ILE A 63 -3.65 16.37 6.69
N ASP A 64 -4.41 17.39 7.08
CA ASP A 64 -5.31 17.32 8.23
C ASP A 64 -6.40 16.25 8.03
N GLU A 65 -6.90 16.10 6.81
CA GLU A 65 -7.88 15.06 6.47
C GLU A 65 -7.25 13.67 6.45
N LEU A 66 -5.98 13.56 6.05
CA LEU A 66 -5.20 12.33 6.13
C LEU A 66 -4.96 11.92 7.59
N GLU A 67 -4.66 12.86 8.48
CA GLU A 67 -4.54 12.57 9.92
C GLU A 67 -5.87 12.11 10.52
N ARG A 68 -6.99 12.76 10.14
CA ARG A 68 -8.33 12.31 10.51
C ARG A 68 -8.63 10.92 9.97
N TYR A 69 -8.18 10.61 8.75
CA TYR A 69 -8.28 9.28 8.17
C TYR A 69 -7.61 8.25 9.07
N PHE A 70 -6.35 8.45 9.46
CA PHE A 70 -5.65 7.54 10.37
C PHE A 70 -6.37 7.37 11.72
N ALA A 71 -6.84 8.48 12.29
CA ALA A 71 -7.53 8.46 13.57
C ALA A 71 -8.82 7.64 13.53
N ALA A 72 -9.61 7.79 12.46
CA ALA A 72 -10.94 7.21 12.31
C ALA A 72 -10.93 5.77 11.77
N THR A 73 -10.08 5.47 10.79
CA THR A 73 -10.05 4.15 10.13
C THR A 73 -9.08 3.17 10.78
N LYS A 74 -8.13 3.67 11.59
CA LYS A 74 -6.98 2.94 12.11
C LYS A 74 -6.15 2.27 11.01
N ASP A 75 -6.24 2.80 9.79
CA ASP A 75 -5.48 2.31 8.65
C ASP A 75 -4.16 3.06 8.54
N PHE A 76 -3.07 2.42 8.97
CA PHE A 76 -1.73 3.01 8.86
C PHE A 76 -1.00 2.56 7.60
N SER A 77 -1.65 1.81 6.70
CA SER A 77 -1.05 1.39 5.41
C SER A 77 -0.48 2.55 4.59
N PRO A 78 -1.05 3.78 4.58
CA PRO A 78 -0.44 4.89 3.85
C PRO A 78 0.90 5.36 4.46
N ILE A 79 1.08 5.22 5.78
CA ILE A 79 2.36 5.49 6.45
C ILE A 79 3.38 4.41 6.05
N HIS A 80 2.98 3.13 6.10
CA HIS A 80 3.82 2.03 5.68
C HIS A 80 4.24 2.15 4.20
N TYR A 81 3.34 2.62 3.32
CA TYR A 81 3.66 2.95 1.93
C TYR A 81 4.79 3.99 1.83
N LEU A 82 4.72 5.07 2.61
CA LEU A 82 5.75 6.12 2.57
C LEU A 82 7.08 5.64 3.13
N ILE A 83 7.06 4.83 4.19
CA ILE A 83 8.25 4.19 4.76
C ILE A 83 8.88 3.27 3.70
N GLU A 84 8.09 2.39 3.09
CA GLU A 84 8.55 1.47 2.04
C GLU A 84 9.13 2.24 0.84
N LYS A 85 8.52 3.36 0.45
CA LYS A 85 8.92 4.13 -0.72
C LYS A 85 10.17 5.00 -0.52
N TYR A 86 10.37 5.55 0.67
CA TYR A 86 11.38 6.59 0.90
C TYR A 86 12.41 6.26 1.99
N LEU A 87 12.13 5.32 2.88
CA LEU A 87 13.00 4.97 4.01
C LEU A 87 13.60 3.56 3.89
N THR A 88 13.34 2.84 2.80
CA THR A 88 14.03 1.58 2.53
C THR A 88 15.41 1.86 1.93
N CYS A 89 16.43 1.24 2.51
CA CYS A 89 17.77 1.29 1.94
C CYS A 89 17.82 0.42 0.66
N PRO A 90 18.48 0.88 -0.43
CA PRO A 90 18.61 0.11 -1.66
C PRO A 90 19.30 -1.24 -1.43
N GLU A 91 20.23 -1.32 -0.48
CA GLU A 91 20.92 -2.56 -0.09
C GLU A 91 19.94 -3.58 0.54
N ALA A 92 18.97 -3.10 1.32
CA ALA A 92 17.94 -3.95 1.93
C ALA A 92 16.97 -4.49 0.86
N ALA A 93 16.56 -3.63 -0.09
CA ALA A 93 15.71 -4.03 -1.21
C ALA A 93 16.38 -5.07 -2.11
N GLN A 94 17.68 -4.93 -2.38
CA GLN A 94 18.45 -5.91 -3.15
C GLN A 94 18.57 -7.26 -2.43
N ALA A 95 18.80 -7.24 -1.11
CA ALA A 95 18.87 -8.45 -0.30
C ALA A 95 17.53 -9.20 -0.25
N GLU A 96 16.41 -8.49 -0.10
CA GLU A 96 15.07 -9.08 -0.16
C GLU A 96 14.77 -9.67 -1.55
N ALA A 97 15.07 -8.95 -2.62
CA ALA A 97 14.89 -9.44 -3.99
C ALA A 97 15.73 -10.70 -4.27
N MET A 98 16.97 -10.75 -3.77
CA MET A 98 17.83 -11.93 -3.90
C MET A 98 17.30 -13.12 -3.09
N ALA A 99 16.74 -12.86 -1.90
CA ALA A 99 16.12 -13.89 -1.08
C ALA A 99 14.85 -14.46 -1.74
N GLU A 100 13.99 -13.60 -2.31
CA GLU A 100 12.82 -14.03 -3.09
C GLU A 100 13.22 -14.82 -4.33
N LEU A 101 14.23 -14.37 -5.08
CA LEU A 101 14.76 -15.09 -6.25
C LEU A 101 15.23 -16.49 -5.85
N THR A 102 16.00 -16.59 -4.76
CA THR A 102 16.53 -17.88 -4.27
C THR A 102 15.39 -18.83 -3.90
N LYS A 103 14.34 -18.31 -3.25
CA LYS A 103 13.15 -19.09 -2.91
C LYS A 103 12.41 -19.58 -4.16
N LEU A 104 12.21 -18.72 -5.15
CA LEU A 104 11.55 -19.06 -6.41
C LEU A 104 12.34 -20.08 -7.22
N VAL A 105 13.67 -19.96 -7.26
CA VAL A 105 14.56 -20.95 -7.90
C VAL A 105 14.44 -22.30 -7.21
N GLY A 106 14.43 -22.35 -5.87
CA GLY A 106 14.23 -23.61 -5.14
C GLY A 106 12.84 -24.23 -5.36
N GLN A 107 11.80 -23.41 -5.52
CA GLN A 107 10.46 -23.91 -5.86
C GLN A 107 10.38 -24.42 -7.30
N LEU A 108 11.05 -23.75 -8.23
CA LEU A 108 11.13 -24.14 -9.63
C LEU A 108 11.90 -25.45 -9.80
N SER A 109 13.06 -25.61 -9.15
CA SER A 109 13.83 -26.84 -9.21
C SER A 109 13.02 -28.04 -8.70
N GLY A 110 12.35 -27.89 -7.55
CA GLY A 110 11.49 -28.94 -7.01
C GLY A 110 10.27 -29.26 -7.88
N ALA A 111 9.73 -28.28 -8.62
CA ALA A 111 8.65 -28.51 -9.58
C ALA A 111 9.13 -29.23 -10.84
N LEU A 112 10.33 -28.89 -11.33
CA LEU A 112 10.94 -29.50 -12.51
C LEU A 112 11.38 -30.94 -12.25
N GLU A 113 11.92 -31.24 -11.06
CA GLU A 113 12.21 -32.62 -10.64
C GLU A 113 10.95 -33.49 -10.66
N LYS A 114 9.83 -32.98 -10.15
CA LYS A 114 8.53 -33.67 -10.20
C LYS A 114 7.99 -33.84 -11.63
N ALA A 115 8.34 -32.93 -12.54
CA ALA A 115 7.99 -33.00 -13.95
C ALA A 115 8.96 -33.85 -14.79
N GLY A 116 10.03 -34.40 -14.18
CA GLY A 116 11.03 -35.22 -14.86
C GLY A 116 12.00 -34.44 -15.76
N VAL A 117 12.05 -33.11 -15.64
CA VAL A 117 12.95 -32.24 -16.40
C VAL A 117 14.20 -31.97 -15.55
N LYS A 118 15.38 -32.42 -16.03
CA LYS A 118 16.66 -32.10 -15.37
C LYS A 118 17.04 -30.65 -15.61
N TRP A 119 17.12 -29.88 -14.54
CA TRP A 119 17.69 -28.54 -14.52
C TRP A 119 19.22 -28.61 -14.38
N PRO A 120 20.02 -27.74 -15.04
CA PRO A 120 21.47 -27.68 -14.87
C PRO A 120 21.91 -27.18 -13.48
#